data_AF-A0A2B4R434-F1
#
_entry.id   AF-A0A2B4R434-F1
#
_cell.length_a   1.000
_cell.length_b   1.000
_cell.length_c   1.000
_cell.angle_alpha   90.00
_cell.angle_beta   90.00
_cell.angle_gamma   90.00
#
_symmetry.space_group_name_H-M   'P 1'
#
loop_
_entity.id
_entity.type
_entity.pdbx_description
1 polymer ?
#
loop_
_entity_poly.entity_id
_entity_poly.type
_entity_poly.pdbx_seq_one_letter_code
_entity_poly.pdbx_strand_id
1 'polypeptide(L)'
;MADNAIYRALRLHIAPDKFYVEPRDQQSVGDQILEIDRVTQELSLADNEGQIPPSAESRDIFGILGIINLLAGSYLVVITKKTLVGLIRGHEVWVIKGTDILSFPRATFHLTESQQRNNNIYLSMVQSVLQTSSFYFSCTYDLTHTLQRLSRTSPDFLQMPLFERADPRFVWNGHLLRPLVVQPELYKFILPVMHGSDYGVQFLYVLFWGGAVMMTLYVVLYFGNEYVDQPRLVQVQAKDKNV
;
A
#
# COMPACT_ATOMS: atom_id res chain seq x y z
N MET A 1 -3.52 16.46 19.29
CA MET A 1 -3.47 16.18 17.84
C MET A 1 -3.54 14.66 17.57
N ALA A 2 -4.41 13.91 18.25
CA ALA A 2 -4.33 12.43 18.29
C ALA A 2 -5.68 11.69 18.17
N ASP A 3 -6.82 12.36 18.00
CA ASP A 3 -8.13 11.66 18.06
C ASP A 3 -8.45 10.77 16.85
N ASN A 4 -7.88 11.07 15.68
CA ASN A 4 -8.17 10.35 14.42
C ASN A 4 -7.01 9.49 13.93
N ALA A 5 -6.10 9.10 14.83
CA ALA A 5 -5.01 8.19 14.49
C ALA A 5 -5.53 6.75 14.35
N ILE A 6 -5.01 6.02 13.36
CA ILE A 6 -5.25 4.59 13.21
C ILE A 6 -4.54 3.84 14.33
N TYR A 7 -5.14 2.73 14.77
CA TYR A 7 -4.54 1.86 15.76
C TYR A 7 -3.18 1.30 15.28
N ARG A 8 -2.17 1.37 16.12
CA ARG A 8 -0.78 0.99 15.81
C ARG A 8 -0.46 -0.43 16.21
N ALA A 9 -1.04 -0.90 17.31
CA ALA A 9 -0.94 -2.25 17.82
C ALA A 9 -2.33 -2.88 17.91
N LEU A 10 -2.51 -4.00 17.21
CA LEU A 10 -3.77 -4.74 17.16
C LEU A 10 -3.50 -6.20 17.53
N ARG A 11 -4.45 -6.83 18.21
CA ARG A 11 -4.45 -8.26 18.45
C ARG A 11 -5.65 -8.90 17.80
N LEU A 12 -5.40 -9.88 16.95
CA LEU A 12 -6.42 -10.65 16.27
C LEU A 12 -6.68 -11.94 17.06
N HIS A 13 -7.93 -12.17 17.42
CA HIS A 13 -8.41 -13.40 18.01
C HIS A 13 -9.26 -14.16 16.97
N ILE A 14 -8.87 -15.39 16.72
CA ILE A 14 -9.48 -16.25 15.70
C ILE A 14 -10.37 -17.25 16.42
N ALA A 15 -11.68 -17.04 16.32
CA ALA A 15 -12.68 -18.00 16.74
C ALA A 15 -13.29 -18.71 15.52
N PRO A 16 -13.94 -19.88 15.70
CA PRO A 16 -14.55 -20.61 14.60
C PRO A 16 -15.65 -19.84 13.86
N ASP A 17 -16.37 -18.97 14.55
CA ASP A 17 -17.54 -18.20 14.11
C ASP A 17 -17.22 -16.73 13.81
N LYS A 18 -16.31 -16.12 14.56
CA LYS A 18 -15.95 -14.70 14.41
C LYS A 18 -14.44 -14.47 14.44
N PHE A 19 -14.01 -13.38 13.81
CA PHE A 19 -12.72 -12.77 14.11
C PHE A 19 -12.95 -11.57 15.04
N TYR A 20 -12.11 -11.42 16.06
CA TYR A 20 -12.13 -10.26 16.95
C TYR A 20 -10.81 -9.51 16.80
N VAL A 21 -10.87 -8.20 16.57
CA VAL A 21 -9.69 -7.35 16.48
C VAL A 21 -9.71 -6.37 17.64
N GLU A 22 -8.80 -6.59 18.58
CA GLU A 22 -8.65 -5.81 19.81
C GLU A 22 -7.54 -4.75 19.61
N PRO A 23 -7.84 -3.45 19.77
CA PRO A 23 -6.80 -2.43 19.83
C PRO A 23 -6.01 -2.52 21.14
N ARG A 24 -4.68 -2.41 21.05
CA ARG A 24 -3.76 -2.52 22.21
C ARG A 24 -2.93 -1.27 22.48
N ASP A 25 -3.27 -0.17 21.82
CA ASP A 25 -2.57 1.08 22.06
C ASP A 25 -2.86 1.62 23.46
N GLN A 26 -1.86 2.25 24.09
CA GLN A 26 -2.00 2.82 25.44
C GLN A 26 -3.12 3.87 25.54
N GLN A 27 -3.44 4.53 24.43
CA GLN A 27 -4.50 5.53 24.31
C GLN A 27 -5.87 4.91 24.00
N SER A 28 -5.91 3.61 23.71
CA SER A 28 -7.09 2.86 23.27
C SER A 28 -7.52 1.80 24.26
N VAL A 29 -7.03 1.90 25.51
CA VAL A 29 -7.44 1.00 26.59
C VAL A 29 -8.91 1.29 26.92
N GLY A 30 -9.80 0.37 26.54
CA GLY A 30 -11.25 0.52 26.66
C GLY A 30 -11.96 0.90 25.35
N ASP A 31 -11.23 1.05 24.24
CA ASP A 31 -11.86 1.18 22.92
C ASP A 31 -12.54 -0.12 22.50
N GLN A 32 -13.57 0.02 21.65
CA GLN A 32 -14.37 -1.10 21.15
C GLN A 32 -13.53 -2.06 20.30
N ILE A 33 -13.84 -3.35 20.42
CA ILE A 33 -13.28 -4.39 19.58
C ILE A 33 -14.07 -4.48 18.27
N LEU A 34 -13.38 -4.78 17.18
CA LEU A 34 -14.01 -5.06 15.90
C LEU A 34 -14.34 -6.55 15.81
N GLU A 35 -15.62 -6.86 15.75
CA GLU A 35 -16.12 -8.19 15.44
C GLU A 35 -16.37 -8.33 13.94
N ILE A 36 -15.90 -9.44 13.38
CA ILE A 36 -16.12 -9.81 11.98
C ILE A 36 -16.78 -11.19 11.98
N ASP A 37 -18.05 -11.25 11.61
CA ASP A 37 -18.77 -12.51 11.53
C ASP A 37 -18.32 -13.32 10.30
N ARG A 38 -17.90 -14.57 10.51
CA ARG A 38 -17.38 -15.43 9.43
C ARG A 38 -18.48 -16.00 8.54
N VAL A 39 -19.73 -15.94 8.96
CA VAL A 39 -20.91 -16.47 8.26
C VAL A 39 -21.66 -15.32 7.57
N THR A 40 -22.07 -14.29 8.33
CA THR A 40 -22.84 -13.16 7.78
C THR A 40 -21.95 -12.13 7.10
N GLN A 41 -20.64 -12.13 7.38
CA GLN A 41 -19.68 -11.13 6.91
C GLN A 41 -19.97 -9.72 7.43
N GLU A 42 -20.81 -9.60 8.46
CA GLU A 42 -21.11 -8.34 9.11
C GLU A 42 -19.94 -7.89 9.98
N LEU A 43 -19.69 -6.59 9.95
CA LEU A 43 -18.69 -5.90 10.76
C LEU A 43 -19.44 -5.10 11.82
N SER A 44 -19.10 -5.32 13.09
CA SER A 44 -19.69 -4.60 14.22
C SER A 44 -18.65 -4.26 15.27
N LEU A 45 -18.87 -3.17 15.98
CA LEU A 45 -18.08 -2.79 17.14
C LEU A 45 -18.76 -3.27 18.42
N ALA A 46 -17.97 -3.75 19.36
CA ALA A 46 -18.47 -4.28 20.62
C ALA A 46 -17.53 -3.94 21.78
N ASP A 47 -18.07 -3.82 23.00
CA ASP A 47 -17.25 -3.52 24.18
C ASP A 47 -16.53 -4.77 24.70
N ASN A 48 -15.29 -4.65 25.16
CA ASN A 48 -14.48 -5.79 25.61
C ASN A 48 -14.89 -6.35 26.99
N GLU A 49 -16.14 -6.82 27.11
CA GLU A 49 -16.73 -7.38 28.33
C GLU A 49 -16.76 -8.93 28.31
N GLY A 50 -15.75 -9.56 27.72
CA GLY A 50 -15.64 -11.03 27.67
C GLY A 50 -16.27 -11.70 26.46
N GLN A 51 -16.49 -10.96 25.37
CA GLN A 51 -16.98 -11.50 24.09
C GLN A 51 -15.98 -12.45 23.42
N ILE A 52 -14.69 -12.28 23.67
CA ILE A 52 -13.63 -13.11 23.09
C ILE A 52 -13.61 -14.48 23.78
N PRO A 53 -13.83 -15.59 23.04
CA PRO A 53 -13.77 -16.93 23.63
C PRO A 53 -12.37 -17.23 24.18
N PRO A 54 -12.23 -17.86 25.36
CA PRO A 54 -10.91 -18.20 25.91
C PRO A 54 -10.16 -19.25 25.08
N SER A 55 -10.88 -19.98 24.22
CA SER A 55 -10.31 -20.95 23.27
C SER A 55 -9.86 -20.32 21.94
N ALA A 56 -10.10 -19.02 21.72
CA ALA A 56 -9.71 -18.36 20.48
C ALA A 56 -8.20 -18.27 20.37
N GLU A 57 -7.67 -18.56 19.18
CA GLU A 57 -6.25 -18.40 18.92
C GLU A 57 -5.94 -16.91 18.74
N SER A 58 -5.08 -16.35 19.60
CA SER A 58 -4.73 -14.94 19.55
C SER A 58 -3.34 -14.71 18.96
N ARG A 59 -3.23 -13.74 18.04
CA ARG A 59 -1.96 -13.33 17.43
C ARG A 59 -1.88 -11.82 17.26
N ASP A 60 -0.67 -11.27 17.33
CA ASP A 60 -0.46 -9.85 17.11
C ASP A 60 -0.43 -9.54 15.61
N ILE A 61 -1.09 -8.46 15.22
CA ILE A 61 -1.12 -7.95 13.85
C ILE A 61 -0.82 -6.45 13.85
N PHE A 62 -0.33 -5.95 12.73
CA PHE A 62 0.05 -4.54 12.57
C PHE A 62 -0.95 -3.73 11.74
N GLY A 63 -2.02 -4.35 11.28
CA GLY A 63 -3.04 -3.73 10.46
C GLY A 63 -3.86 -4.74 9.67
N ILE A 64 -5.06 -4.33 9.29
CA ILE A 64 -5.91 -5.08 8.36
C ILE A 64 -5.63 -4.53 6.96
N LEU A 65 -5.18 -5.38 6.05
CA LEU A 65 -5.03 -5.01 4.63
C LEU A 65 -6.39 -4.89 3.94
N GLY A 66 -7.33 -5.73 4.36
CA GLY A 66 -8.75 -5.68 3.97
C GLY A 66 -9.32 -7.08 3.77
N ILE A 67 -10.45 -7.14 3.09
CA ILE A 67 -11.19 -8.39 2.83
C ILE A 67 -11.24 -8.62 1.31
N ILE A 68 -10.93 -9.84 0.87
CA ILE A 68 -11.02 -10.25 -0.53
C ILE A 68 -12.01 -11.41 -0.68
N ASN A 69 -12.84 -11.36 -1.73
CA ASN A 69 -13.79 -12.42 -2.05
C ASN A 69 -13.22 -13.27 -3.18
N LEU A 70 -13.07 -14.56 -2.93
CA LEU A 70 -12.70 -15.57 -3.93
C LEU A 70 -13.85 -16.57 -4.11
N LEU A 71 -13.66 -17.58 -4.95
CA LEU A 71 -14.70 -18.57 -5.26
C LEU A 71 -15.20 -19.31 -4.01
N ALA A 72 -14.30 -19.64 -3.09
CA ALA A 72 -14.67 -20.35 -1.87
C ALA A 72 -15.38 -19.48 -0.83
N GLY A 73 -15.25 -18.16 -0.92
CA GLY A 73 -15.76 -17.20 0.04
C GLY A 73 -14.78 -16.07 0.32
N SER A 74 -15.04 -15.36 1.41
CA SER A 74 -14.25 -14.21 1.83
C SER A 74 -13.00 -14.64 2.60
N TYR A 75 -11.95 -13.83 2.47
CA TYR A 75 -10.68 -13.99 3.16
C TYR A 75 -10.25 -12.67 3.77
N LEU A 76 -9.84 -12.72 5.04
CA LEU A 76 -9.29 -11.57 5.76
C LEU A 76 -7.79 -11.53 5.52
N VAL A 77 -7.29 -10.42 5.01
CA VAL A 77 -5.86 -10.21 4.78
C VAL A 77 -5.32 -9.31 5.89
N VAL A 78 -4.32 -9.78 6.62
CA VAL A 78 -3.73 -9.07 7.76
C VAL A 78 -2.23 -8.91 7.63
N ILE A 79 -1.68 -7.87 8.24
CA ILE A 79 -0.24 -7.60 8.29
C ILE A 79 0.33 -8.26 9.55
N THR A 80 1.23 -9.22 9.38
CA THR A 80 1.85 -9.96 10.48
C THR A 80 3.26 -9.50 10.80
N LYS A 81 3.96 -8.89 9.83
CA LYS A 81 5.31 -8.35 10.04
C LYS A 81 5.48 -7.02 9.31
N LYS A 82 6.12 -6.07 9.98
CA LYS A 82 6.53 -4.77 9.42
C LYS A 82 7.95 -4.43 9.86
N THR A 83 8.63 -3.57 9.11
CA THR A 83 9.91 -2.98 9.52
C THR A 83 9.87 -1.47 9.35
N LEU A 84 10.45 -0.74 10.29
CA LEU A 84 10.56 0.72 10.21
C LEU A 84 11.51 1.08 9.07
N VAL A 85 11.07 1.91 8.14
CA VAL A 85 11.89 2.41 7.04
C VAL A 85 12.49 3.76 7.40
N GLY A 86 11.72 4.60 8.10
CA GLY A 86 12.17 5.92 8.50
C GLY A 86 11.06 6.78 9.08
N LEU A 87 11.38 8.05 9.26
CA LEU A 87 10.50 9.06 9.84
C LEU A 87 10.33 10.22 8.85
N ILE A 88 9.09 10.61 8.57
CA ILE A 88 8.75 11.82 7.80
C ILE A 88 8.12 12.81 8.77
N ARG A 89 8.81 13.94 9.05
CA ARG A 89 8.34 14.97 10.02
C ARG A 89 7.94 14.38 11.39
N GLY A 90 8.62 13.34 11.85
CA GLY A 90 8.32 12.65 13.10
C GLY A 90 7.25 11.55 13.01
N HIS A 91 6.67 11.33 11.84
CA HIS A 91 5.74 10.23 11.59
C HIS A 91 6.46 9.00 11.06
N GLU A 92 6.18 7.84 11.66
CA GLU A 92 6.79 6.57 11.30
C GLU A 92 6.26 6.05 9.96
N VAL A 93 7.17 5.63 9.09
CA VAL A 93 6.86 4.96 7.83
C VAL A 93 7.33 3.52 7.92
N TRP A 94 6.41 2.60 7.69
CA TRP A 94 6.62 1.17 7.81
C TRP A 94 6.54 0.51 6.45
N VAL A 95 7.35 -0.52 6.22
CA VAL A 95 7.20 -1.43 5.08
C VAL A 95 6.66 -2.77 5.58
N ILE A 96 5.72 -3.33 4.83
CA ILE A 96 5.16 -4.66 5.10
C ILE A 96 6.21 -5.71 4.74
N LYS A 97 6.46 -6.64 5.65
CA LYS A 97 7.38 -7.78 5.46
C LYS A 97 6.68 -9.13 5.52
N GLY A 98 5.47 -9.17 6.06
CA GLY A 98 4.71 -10.40 6.20
C GLY A 98 3.22 -10.11 6.28
N THR A 99 2.47 -10.95 5.59
CA THR A 99 1.01 -10.92 5.54
C THR A 99 0.49 -12.33 5.79
N ASP A 100 -0.75 -12.43 6.22
CA ASP A 100 -1.46 -13.70 6.31
C ASP A 100 -2.87 -13.57 5.74
N ILE A 101 -3.41 -14.69 5.25
CA ILE A 101 -4.71 -14.76 4.59
C ILE A 101 -5.57 -15.77 5.35
N LEU A 102 -6.63 -15.29 5.99
CA LEU A 102 -7.49 -16.09 6.85
C LEU A 102 -8.86 -16.31 6.20
N SER A 103 -9.22 -17.57 5.99
CA SER A 103 -10.50 -17.97 5.37
C SER A 103 -11.68 -17.72 6.30
N PHE A 104 -12.75 -17.08 5.82
CA PHE A 104 -14.01 -16.97 6.56
C PHE A 104 -14.71 -18.35 6.65
N PRO A 105 -14.97 -19.06 5.52
CA PRO A 105 -15.72 -20.31 5.55
C PRO A 105 -14.98 -21.43 6.28
N ARG A 106 -15.74 -22.22 7.04
CA ARG A 106 -15.24 -23.46 7.67
C ARG A 106 -15.08 -24.61 6.69
N ALA A 107 -15.85 -24.61 5.60
CA ALA A 107 -15.79 -25.66 4.61
C ALA A 107 -16.21 -25.18 3.21
N THR A 108 -15.58 -25.76 2.20
CA THR A 108 -15.80 -25.46 0.78
C THR A 108 -16.68 -26.50 0.09
N PHE A 109 -17.53 -27.22 0.84
CA PHE A 109 -18.34 -28.33 0.32
C PHE A 109 -19.35 -27.92 -0.77
N HIS A 110 -19.68 -26.64 -0.86
CA HIS A 110 -20.55 -26.11 -1.91
C HIS A 110 -19.84 -25.97 -3.27
N LEU A 111 -18.51 -26.12 -3.32
CA LEU A 111 -17.73 -25.99 -4.54
C LEU A 111 -17.58 -27.32 -5.25
N THR A 112 -17.60 -27.28 -6.58
CA THR A 112 -17.13 -28.39 -7.41
C THR A 112 -15.61 -28.54 -7.30
N GLU A 113 -15.07 -29.71 -7.68
CA GLU A 113 -13.62 -29.93 -7.72
C GLU A 113 -12.89 -28.90 -8.60
N SER A 114 -13.49 -28.52 -9.74
CA SER A 114 -12.93 -27.51 -10.62
C SER A 114 -12.91 -26.12 -9.99
N GLN A 115 -13.96 -25.74 -9.26
CA GLN A 115 -14.01 -24.48 -8.53
C GLN A 115 -13.01 -24.45 -7.37
N GLN A 116 -12.84 -25.57 -6.66
CA GLN A 116 -11.85 -25.69 -5.60
C GLN A 116 -10.43 -25.54 -6.16
N ARG A 117 -10.14 -26.17 -7.30
CA ARG A 117 -8.86 -25.99 -8.01
C ARG A 117 -8.61 -24.54 -8.41
N ASN A 118 -9.61 -23.87 -9.00
CA ASN A 118 -9.51 -22.47 -9.39
C ASN A 118 -9.32 -21.55 -8.18
N ASN A 119 -10.01 -21.82 -7.08
CA ASN A 119 -9.85 -21.05 -5.84
C ASN A 119 -8.41 -21.13 -5.31
N ASN A 120 -7.82 -22.33 -5.32
CA ASN A 120 -6.43 -22.51 -4.89
C ASN A 120 -5.43 -21.76 -5.78
N ILE A 121 -5.71 -21.68 -7.08
CA ILE A 121 -4.92 -20.87 -8.02
C ILE A 121 -5.08 -19.37 -7.70
N TYR A 122 -6.29 -18.89 -7.42
CA TYR A 122 -6.49 -17.49 -7.04
C TYR A 122 -5.82 -17.14 -5.71
N LEU A 123 -5.87 -18.04 -4.73
CA LEU A 123 -5.15 -17.88 -3.47
C LEU A 123 -3.64 -17.78 -3.68
N SER A 124 -3.06 -18.64 -4.54
CA SER A 124 -1.62 -18.59 -4.82
C SER A 124 -1.23 -17.31 -5.57
N MET A 125 -2.08 -16.81 -6.47
CA MET A 125 -1.90 -15.51 -7.11
C MET A 125 -1.91 -14.36 -6.10
N VAL A 126 -2.89 -14.32 -5.19
CA VAL A 126 -2.98 -13.29 -4.14
C VAL A 126 -1.75 -13.35 -3.25
N GLN A 127 -1.36 -14.55 -2.80
CA GLN A 127 -0.17 -14.74 -1.98
C GLN A 127 1.10 -14.27 -2.70
N SER A 128 1.23 -14.52 -4.00
CA SER A 128 2.38 -14.06 -4.80
C SER A 128 2.46 -12.52 -4.86
N VAL A 129 1.32 -11.85 -5.03
CA VAL A 129 1.26 -10.38 -5.02
C VAL A 129 1.62 -9.82 -3.65
N LEU A 130 1.09 -10.40 -2.57
CA LEU A 130 1.39 -9.96 -1.19
C LEU A 130 2.85 -10.21 -0.78
N GLN A 131 3.52 -11.18 -1.40
CA GLN A 131 4.95 -11.45 -1.23
C GLN A 131 5.85 -10.48 -2.02
N THR A 132 5.27 -9.69 -2.92
CA THR A 132 6.03 -8.65 -3.62
C THR A 132 6.51 -7.61 -2.61
N SER A 133 7.70 -7.07 -2.82
CA SER A 133 8.27 -6.06 -1.93
C SER A 133 7.55 -4.71 -2.07
N SER A 134 7.89 -3.75 -1.22
CA SER A 134 7.56 -2.32 -1.44
C SER A 134 6.12 -1.90 -1.14
N PHE A 135 5.42 -2.57 -0.23
CA PHE A 135 4.19 -2.05 0.37
C PHE A 135 4.49 -1.19 1.61
N TYR A 136 4.11 0.08 1.59
CA TYR A 136 4.39 1.06 2.63
C TYR A 136 3.11 1.61 3.26
N PHE A 137 3.16 1.90 4.56
CA PHE A 137 2.07 2.53 5.28
C PHE A 137 2.58 3.39 6.45
N SER A 138 1.70 4.27 6.92
CA SER A 138 1.87 4.99 8.19
C SER A 138 0.52 5.08 8.89
N CYS A 139 0.50 4.92 10.22
CA CYS A 139 -0.75 5.01 11.00
C CYS A 139 -1.18 6.47 11.26
N THR A 140 -0.29 7.43 11.00
CA THR A 140 -0.54 8.84 11.38
C THR A 140 -0.34 9.84 10.24
N TYR A 141 0.35 9.44 9.17
CA TYR A 141 0.71 10.32 8.08
C TYR A 141 0.17 9.81 6.75
N ASP A 142 -0.33 10.71 5.92
CA ASP A 142 -0.82 10.38 4.59
C ASP A 142 0.33 10.28 3.60
N LEU A 143 0.71 9.05 3.25
CA LEU A 143 1.74 8.78 2.27
C LEU A 143 1.24 9.00 0.82
N THR A 144 -0.06 8.98 0.58
CA THR A 144 -0.63 9.06 -0.78
C THR A 144 -0.50 10.46 -1.40
N HIS A 145 -0.34 11.48 -0.56
CA HIS A 145 -0.13 12.85 -0.99
C HIS A 145 1.33 13.28 -0.85
N THR A 146 1.83 14.05 -1.82
CA THR A 146 3.15 14.69 -1.72
C THR A 146 3.14 15.77 -0.66
N LEU A 147 4.31 16.07 -0.08
CA LEU A 147 4.48 17.16 0.90
C LEU A 147 3.98 18.50 0.37
N GLN A 148 4.16 18.78 -0.93
CA GLN A 148 3.68 19.99 -1.58
C GLN A 148 2.16 20.04 -1.70
N ARG A 149 1.48 18.90 -1.90
CA ARG A 149 0.01 18.85 -1.90
C ARG A 149 -0.51 19.05 -0.48
N LEU A 150 0.05 18.35 0.50
CA LEU A 150 -0.33 18.45 1.90
C LEU A 150 -0.14 19.86 2.48
N SER A 151 0.88 20.60 2.04
CA SER A 151 1.10 21.98 2.51
C SER A 151 0.07 22.97 1.98
N ARG A 152 -0.70 22.60 0.95
CA ARG A 152 -1.73 23.43 0.34
C ARG A 152 -3.14 23.08 0.82
N THR A 153 -3.29 22.05 1.66
CA THR A 153 -4.60 21.62 2.15
C THR A 153 -5.03 22.40 3.40
N SER A 154 -6.34 22.51 3.61
CA SER A 154 -6.90 23.22 4.76
C SER A 154 -6.63 22.49 6.08
N PRO A 155 -6.63 23.20 7.22
CA PRO A 155 -6.55 22.57 8.54
C PRO A 155 -7.67 21.54 8.77
N ASP A 156 -8.88 21.78 8.25
CA ASP A 156 -10.02 20.87 8.37
C ASP A 156 -9.75 19.54 7.69
N PHE A 157 -9.11 19.57 6.51
CA PHE A 157 -8.70 18.36 5.82
C PHE A 157 -7.73 17.53 6.67
N LEU A 158 -6.81 18.18 7.39
CA LEU A 158 -5.86 17.47 8.25
C LEU A 158 -6.53 16.84 9.48
N GLN A 159 -7.73 17.27 9.85
CA GLN A 159 -8.50 16.66 10.92
C GLN A 159 -9.31 15.44 10.45
N MET A 160 -9.51 15.26 9.15
CA MET A 160 -10.23 14.08 8.64
C MET A 160 -9.46 12.77 8.94
N PRO A 161 -10.18 11.63 9.07
CA PRO A 161 -9.57 10.30 9.15
C PRO A 161 -8.61 10.02 8.00
N LEU A 162 -7.56 9.23 8.26
CA LEU A 162 -6.49 9.01 7.27
C LEU A 162 -7.01 8.46 5.94
N PHE A 163 -7.99 7.56 5.97
CA PHE A 163 -8.56 6.97 4.76
C PHE A 163 -9.32 7.99 3.90
N GLU A 164 -10.12 8.88 4.50
CA GLU A 164 -10.86 9.91 3.76
C GLU A 164 -9.94 10.92 3.08
N ARG A 165 -8.80 11.20 3.71
CA ARG A 165 -7.79 12.09 3.14
C ARG A 165 -6.99 11.44 2.01
N ALA A 166 -6.92 10.12 1.97
CA ALA A 166 -6.02 9.43 1.07
C ALA A 166 -6.43 9.61 -0.40
N ASP A 167 -5.47 9.88 -1.28
CA ASP A 167 -5.68 9.93 -2.72
C ASP A 167 -5.94 8.50 -3.23
N PRO A 168 -7.15 8.18 -3.71
CA PRO A 168 -7.53 6.81 -4.06
C PRO A 168 -6.67 6.20 -5.17
N ARG A 169 -5.96 7.02 -5.96
CA ARG A 169 -5.05 6.55 -7.01
C ARG A 169 -3.80 5.86 -6.45
N PHE A 170 -3.41 6.17 -5.22
CA PHE A 170 -2.21 5.65 -4.58
C PHE A 170 -2.51 4.69 -3.42
N VAL A 171 -3.79 4.47 -3.09
CA VAL A 171 -4.24 3.47 -2.12
C VAL A 171 -4.34 2.11 -2.81
N TRP A 172 -3.27 1.32 -2.74
CA TRP A 172 -3.18 0.02 -3.38
C TRP A 172 -4.26 -0.96 -2.89
N ASN A 173 -4.52 -1.01 -1.58
CA ASN A 173 -5.53 -1.88 -0.97
C ASN A 173 -6.95 -1.27 -0.99
N GLY A 174 -7.21 -0.20 -1.74
CA GLY A 174 -8.50 0.50 -1.72
C GLY A 174 -9.69 -0.40 -2.06
N HIS A 175 -9.51 -1.40 -2.93
CA HIS A 175 -10.55 -2.39 -3.21
C HIS A 175 -10.82 -3.32 -2.01
N LEU A 176 -9.77 -3.77 -1.31
CA LEU A 176 -9.88 -4.66 -0.16
C LEU A 176 -10.55 -3.98 1.05
N LEU A 177 -10.40 -2.66 1.14
CA LEU A 177 -10.96 -1.88 2.24
C LEU A 177 -12.46 -1.58 2.08
N ARG A 178 -13.05 -1.80 0.90
CA ARG A 178 -14.45 -1.44 0.61
C ARG A 178 -15.46 -1.89 1.68
N PRO A 179 -15.41 -3.13 2.21
CA PRO A 179 -16.36 -3.55 3.22
C PRO A 179 -16.24 -2.77 4.53
N LEU A 180 -15.03 -2.32 4.89
CA LEU A 180 -14.76 -1.58 6.12
C LEU A 180 -15.15 -0.10 5.99
N VAL A 181 -15.02 0.49 4.79
CA VAL A 181 -15.21 1.93 4.54
C VAL A 181 -16.68 2.37 4.68
N VAL A 182 -17.63 1.44 4.58
CA VAL A 182 -19.07 1.73 4.65
C VAL A 182 -19.46 2.29 6.03
N GLN A 183 -18.73 1.95 7.08
CA GLN A 183 -19.02 2.33 8.46
C GLN A 183 -17.98 3.34 8.97
N PRO A 184 -18.35 4.60 9.26
CA PRO A 184 -17.41 5.61 9.75
C PRO A 184 -16.73 5.25 11.07
N GLU A 185 -17.41 4.47 11.91
CA GLU A 185 -16.89 4.01 13.20
C GLU A 185 -15.64 3.13 13.05
N LEU A 186 -15.48 2.48 11.88
CA LEU A 186 -14.35 1.60 11.60
C LEU A 186 -13.10 2.32 11.11
N TYR A 187 -13.13 3.65 10.91
CA TYR A 187 -12.02 4.38 10.29
C TYR A 187 -10.68 4.24 11.03
N LYS A 188 -10.70 3.98 12.34
CA LYS A 188 -9.48 3.69 13.12
C LYS A 188 -8.82 2.34 12.80
N PHE A 189 -9.54 1.41 12.16
CA PHE A 189 -9.02 0.12 11.70
C PHE A 189 -8.60 0.13 10.23
N ILE A 190 -8.99 1.15 9.46
CA ILE A 190 -8.75 1.23 8.02
C ILE A 190 -7.36 1.81 7.77
N LEU A 191 -6.47 0.99 7.19
CA LEU A 191 -5.09 1.35 6.92
C LEU A 191 -4.83 1.48 5.41
N PRO A 192 -4.68 2.71 4.86
CA PRO A 192 -4.24 2.91 3.49
C PRO A 192 -2.80 2.43 3.30
N VAL A 193 -2.60 1.58 2.29
CA VAL A 193 -1.28 1.06 1.90
C VAL A 193 -0.93 1.56 0.52
N MET A 194 0.28 2.08 0.36
CA MET A 194 0.86 2.46 -0.93
C MET A 194 1.78 1.35 -1.42
N HIS A 195 1.74 1.05 -2.72
CA HIS A 195 2.77 0.24 -3.37
C HIS A 195 3.81 1.17 -4.01
N GLY A 196 5.05 1.08 -3.54
CA GLY A 196 6.20 1.82 -4.06
C GLY A 196 6.94 1.04 -5.14
N SER A 197 7.91 1.71 -5.77
CA SER A 197 8.83 1.07 -6.71
C SER A 197 10.01 0.44 -5.99
N ASP A 198 10.49 -0.69 -6.52
CA ASP A 198 11.75 -1.28 -6.07
C ASP A 198 12.94 -0.33 -6.35
N TYR A 199 13.76 -0.09 -5.33
CA TYR A 199 14.97 0.72 -5.43
C TYR A 199 15.94 0.21 -6.50
N GLY A 200 15.94 -1.10 -6.78
CA GLY A 200 16.78 -1.68 -7.82
C GLY A 200 16.43 -1.13 -9.22
N VAL A 201 15.14 -0.95 -9.51
CA VAL A 201 14.68 -0.43 -10.81
C VAL A 201 14.99 1.06 -10.94
N GLN A 202 14.82 1.82 -9.85
CA GLN A 202 15.19 3.24 -9.83
C GLN A 202 16.69 3.45 -10.01
N PHE A 203 17.51 2.63 -9.34
CA PHE A 203 18.96 2.69 -9.48
C PHE A 203 19.40 2.37 -10.92
N LEU A 204 18.81 1.35 -11.54
CA LEU A 204 19.09 1.01 -12.94
C LEU A 204 18.70 2.15 -13.90
N TYR A 205 17.57 2.83 -13.63
CA TYR A 205 17.14 4.00 -14.39
C TYR A 205 18.17 5.14 -14.28
N VAL A 206 18.66 5.42 -13.07
CA VAL A 206 19.71 6.43 -12.85
C VAL A 206 21.01 6.07 -13.57
N LEU A 207 21.44 4.80 -13.52
CA LEU A 207 22.61 4.33 -14.26
C LEU A 207 22.44 4.46 -15.77
N PHE A 208 21.27 4.10 -16.30
CA PHE A 208 20.96 4.20 -17.71
C PHE A 208 21.03 5.65 -18.20
N TRP A 209 20.33 6.58 -17.53
CA TRP A 209 20.36 8.00 -17.93
C TRP A 209 21.70 8.66 -17.66
N GLY A 210 22.39 8.31 -16.57
CA GLY A 210 23.75 8.77 -16.30
C GLY A 210 24.72 8.32 -17.41
N GLY A 211 24.63 7.06 -17.84
CA GLY A 211 25.42 6.53 -18.95
C GLY A 211 25.08 7.21 -20.28
N ALA A 212 23.80 7.44 -20.58
CA ALA A 212 23.38 8.17 -21.77
C ALA A 212 23.96 9.59 -21.81
N VAL A 213 23.87 10.33 -20.70
CA VAL A 213 24.45 11.69 -20.60
C VAL A 213 25.97 11.67 -20.78
N MET A 214 26.68 10.73 -20.15
CA MET A 214 28.13 10.61 -20.29
C MET A 214 28.55 10.26 -21.72
N MET A 215 27.81 9.36 -22.38
CA MET A 215 28.06 9.00 -23.77
C MET A 215 27.80 10.18 -24.71
N THR A 216 26.70 10.92 -24.51
CA THR A 216 26.43 12.13 -25.28
C THR A 216 27.52 13.17 -25.07
N LEU A 217 27.96 13.41 -23.83
CA LEU A 217 29.04 14.34 -23.53
C LEU A 217 30.36 13.89 -24.17
N TYR A 218 30.68 12.60 -24.13
CA TYR A 218 31.86 12.04 -24.79
C TYR A 218 31.81 12.27 -26.31
N VAL A 219 30.69 11.98 -26.97
CA VAL A 219 30.51 12.21 -28.41
C VAL A 219 30.68 13.69 -28.74
N VAL A 220 30.09 14.58 -27.94
CA VAL A 220 30.21 16.03 -28.12
C VAL A 220 31.65 16.51 -27.90
N LEU A 221 32.38 15.99 -26.91
CA LEU A 221 33.76 16.43 -26.68
C LEU A 221 34.75 15.85 -27.69
N TYR A 222 34.53 14.62 -28.14
CA TYR A 222 35.42 13.93 -29.07
C TYR A 222 35.19 14.39 -30.52
N PHE A 223 33.94 14.48 -30.96
CA PHE A 223 33.58 14.87 -32.32
C PHE A 223 33.11 16.32 -32.44
N GLY A 224 32.95 17.07 -31.35
CA GLY A 224 32.38 18.42 -31.36
C GLY A 224 33.13 19.40 -32.27
N ASN A 225 34.44 19.25 -32.41
CA ASN A 225 35.22 20.06 -33.35
C ASN A 225 34.76 19.82 -34.81
N GLU A 226 34.39 18.59 -35.19
CA GLU A 226 33.84 18.28 -36.51
C GLU A 226 32.43 18.84 -36.72
N TYR A 227 31.59 18.86 -35.67
CA TYR A 227 30.20 19.32 -35.75
C TYR A 227 30.04 20.85 -35.64
N VAL A 228 30.95 21.54 -34.94
CA VAL A 228 30.89 23.01 -34.78
C VAL A 228 31.50 23.75 -35.99
N ASP A 229 32.42 23.11 -36.74
CA ASP A 229 33.11 23.74 -37.88
C ASP A 229 32.41 23.58 -39.25
N GLN A 230 31.25 22.91 -39.35
CA GLN A 230 30.43 22.86 -40.57
C GLN A 230 29.03 23.46 -40.31
N PRO A 231 28.72 24.63 -40.91
CA PRO A 231 28.80 24.81 -42.35
C PRO A 231 29.56 26.06 -42.74
N ARG A 232 30.71 25.92 -43.41
CA ARG A 232 31.24 27.02 -44.22
C ARG A 232 30.62 26.91 -45.60
N LEU A 233 29.81 27.90 -45.98
CA LEU A 233 29.38 28.09 -47.36
C LEU A 233 30.66 28.11 -48.21
N VAL A 234 30.85 27.09 -49.06
CA VAL A 234 31.89 27.12 -50.08
C VAL A 234 31.59 28.36 -50.91
N GLN A 235 32.40 29.41 -50.76
CA GLN A 235 32.32 30.57 -51.63
C GLN A 235 32.68 30.07 -53.03
N VAL A 236 31.66 29.86 -53.86
CA VAL A 236 31.84 29.64 -55.29
C VAL A 236 32.56 30.88 -55.82
N GLN A 237 33.81 30.74 -56.25
CA GLN A 237 34.51 31.83 -56.94
C GLN A 237 33.67 32.22 -58.16
N ALA A 238 33.08 33.41 -58.11
CA ALA A 238 32.44 34.00 -59.27
C ALA A 238 33.53 34.18 -60.33
N LYS A 239 33.39 33.46 -61.44
CA LYS A 239 34.23 33.65 -62.63
C LYS A 239 33.92 35.07 -63.12
N ASP A 240 34.86 35.99 -62.97
CA ASP A 240 34.77 37.32 -63.55
C ASP A 240 34.59 37.16 -65.07
N LYS A 241 33.37 37.42 -65.55
CA LYS A 241 33.11 37.69 -66.95
C LYS A 241 33.47 39.16 -67.19
N ASN A 242 34.75 39.40 -67.44
CA ASN A 242 35.17 40.61 -68.12
C ASN A 242 35.02 40.40 -69.63
N VAL A 243 34.14 41.23 -70.21
CA VAL A 243 34.01 41.67 -71.62
C VAL A 243 33.60 40.61 -72.64
#